data_AF-A0A1G6Q9Z2-F1
#
_entry.id   AF-A0A1G6Q9Z2-F1
#
_cell.length_a   1.000
_cell.length_b   1.000
_cell.length_c   1.000
_cell.angle_alpha   90.00
_cell.angle_beta   90.00
_cell.angle_gamma   90.00
#
_symmetry.space_group_name_H-M   'P 1'
#
loop_
_entity.id
_entity.type
_entity.pdbx_description
1 polymer ?
#
loop_
_entity_poly.entity_id
_entity_poly.type
_entity_poly.pdbx_seq_one_letter_code
_entity_poly.pdbx_strand_id
1 'polypeptide(L)' 'MFRWLIVVFLALVLINGLTPLLQRLGMGRLPGDFRFRLFGREWFIPLTSTLLLSALASVIAKWV' A
#
# COMPACT_ATOMS: atom_id res chain seq x y z
N MET A 1 13.76 24.22 9.66
CA MET A 1 12.30 24.10 9.45
C MET A 1 11.96 23.76 8.00
N PHE A 2 12.33 24.58 7.01
CA PHE A 2 11.99 24.37 5.59
C PHE A 2 12.51 23.05 4.97
N ARG A 3 13.71 22.59 5.38
CA ARG A 3 14.25 21.28 5.00
C ARG A 3 13.30 20.12 5.29
N TRP A 4 12.69 20.09 6.47
CA TRP A 4 11.74 19.06 6.87
C TRP A 4 10.43 19.14 6.08
N LEU A 5 9.98 20.35 5.77
CA LEU A 5 8.80 20.59 4.95
C LEU A 5 8.97 20.01 3.53
N ILE A 6 10.15 20.20 2.93
CA ILE A 6 10.50 19.61 1.62
C ILE A 6 10.56 18.08 1.70
N VAL A 7 11.17 17.52 2.74
CA VAL A 7 11.26 16.05 2.91
C VAL A 7 9.87 15.43 3.04
N VAL A 8 9.01 15.99 3.90
CA VAL A 8 7.65 15.49 4.09
C VAL A 8 6.83 15.67 2.82
N PHE A 9 6.94 16.80 2.14
CA PHE A 9 6.25 17.03 0.86
C PHE A 9 6.67 15.99 -0.20
N LEU A 10 7.97 15.76 -0.38
CA LEU A 10 8.47 14.74 -1.31
C LEU A 10 8.02 13.34 -0.91
N ALA A 11 8.08 12.99 0.37
CA ALA A 11 7.60 11.70 0.85
C ALA A 11 6.10 11.52 0.55
N LEU A 12 5.28 12.55 0.79
CA LEU A 12 3.85 12.52 0.51
C LEU A 12 3.55 12.42 -0.99
N VAL A 13 4.29 13.14 -1.84
CA VAL A 13 4.18 13.04 -3.30
C VAL A 13 4.56 11.65 -3.78
N LEU A 14 5.64 11.07 -3.24
CA LEU A 14 6.09 9.72 -3.60
C LEU A 14 5.04 8.68 -3.18
N ILE A 15 4.56 8.75 -1.93
CA ILE A 15 3.52 7.84 -1.41
C ILE A 15 2.24 7.97 -2.23
N ASN A 16 1.77 9.20 -2.48
CA ASN A 16 0.56 9.44 -3.28
C ASN A 16 0.75 9.03 -4.75
N GLY A 17 1.95 9.13 -5.32
CA GLY A 17 2.26 8.69 -6.68
C GLY A 17 2.35 7.16 -6.81
N LEU A 18 2.85 6.47 -5.77
CA LEU A 18 2.86 5.00 -5.72
C LEU A 18 1.48 4.41 -5.43
N THR A 19 0.63 5.11 -4.68
CA THR A 19 -0.72 4.66 -4.33
C THR A 19 -1.58 4.22 -5.54
N PRO A 20 -1.71 5.00 -6.63
CA PRO A 20 -2.48 4.60 -7.81
C PRO A 20 -1.79 3.48 -8.60
N LEU A 21 -0.46 3.36 -8.54
CA LEU A 21 0.27 2.24 -9.14
C LEU A 21 -0.07 0.94 -8.40
N LEU A 22 -0.09 0.97 -7.07
CA LEU A 22 -0.50 -0.15 -6.23
C LEU A 22 -1.97 -0.51 -6.47
N GLN A 23 -2.86 0.49 -6.56
CA GLN A 23 -4.27 0.27 -6.91
C GLN A 23 -4.45 -0.32 -8.32
N ARG A 24 -3.66 0.10 -9.31
CA ARG A 24 -3.66 -0.44 -10.69
C ARG A 24 -3.11 -1.86 -10.77
N LEU A 25 -2.16 -2.21 -9.91
CA LEU A 25 -1.69 -3.59 -9.69
C LEU A 25 -2.73 -4.46 -8.97
N GLY A 26 -3.88 -3.89 -8.62
CA GLY A 26 -4.99 -4.60 -7.98
C GLY A 26 -4.90 -4.64 -6.46
N MET A 27 -3.99 -3.90 -5.82
CA MET A 27 -3.89 -3.83 -4.36
C MET A 27 -5.22 -3.29 -3.80
N GLY A 28 -6.00 -4.17 -3.16
CA GLY A 28 -7.38 -3.92 -2.73
C GLY A 28 -8.50 -4.62 -3.52
N ARG A 29 -8.21 -5.19 -4.69
CA ARG A 29 -9.13 -5.99 -5.53
C ARG A 29 -8.50 -7.29 -6.05
N LEU A 30 -7.31 -7.65 -5.58
CA LEU A 30 -6.61 -8.87 -5.96
C LEU A 30 -7.40 -10.10 -5.47
N PRO A 31 -7.45 -11.19 -6.26
CA PRO A 31 -8.01 -12.46 -5.81
C PRO A 31 -7.20 -12.94 -4.60
N GLY A 32 -7.77 -12.79 -3.39
CA GLY A 32 -7.12 -13.08 -2.11
C GLY A 32 -7.25 -11.95 -1.07
N ASP A 33 -7.57 -10.73 -1.48
CA ASP A 33 -8.07 -9.71 -0.56
C ASP A 33 -9.54 -10.00 -0.24
N PHE A 34 -9.81 -10.54 0.94
CA PHE A 34 -11.14 -10.98 1.32
C PHE A 34 -12.01 -9.77 1.66
N ARG A 35 -12.94 -9.45 0.75
CA ARG A 35 -14.07 -8.57 0.99
C ARG A 35 -15.29 -9.44 1.27
N PHE A 36 -15.69 -9.55 2.53
CA PHE A 36 -16.90 -10.28 2.89
C PHE A 36 -17.85 -9.36 3.66
N ARG A 37 -19.15 -9.55 3.42
CA ARG A 37 -20.19 -8.80 4.10
C ARG A 37 -20.72 -9.64 5.26
N LEU A 38 -20.49 -9.19 6.48
CA LEU A 38 -20.91 -9.88 7.71
C LEU A 38 -21.68 -8.87 8.58
N PHE A 39 -22.88 -9.26 9.03
CA PHE A 39 -23.80 -8.38 9.79
C PHE A 39 -24.12 -7.05 9.09
N GLY A 40 -24.30 -7.07 7.77
CA GLY A 40 -24.60 -5.86 6.99
C GLY A 40 -23.42 -4.90 6.81
N ARG A 41 -22.28 -5.13 7.48
CA ARG A 41 -21.03 -4.37 7.33
C ARG A 41 -20.08 -5.06 6.36
N GLU A 42 -19.40 -4.26 5.55
CA GLU A 42 -18.35 -4.75 4.67
C GLU A 42 -17.04 -4.85 5.46
N TRP A 43 -16.48 -6.06 5.52
CA TRP A 43 -15.18 -6.33 6.10
C TRP A 43 -14.16 -6.52 4.98
N PHE A 44 -13.02 -5.85 5.11
CA PHE A 44 -11.92 -5.93 4.15
C PHE A 44 -10.66 -6.44 4.86
N ILE A 45 -10.18 -7.62 4.45
CA ILE A 45 -8.93 -8.20 4.94
C ILE A 45 -7.90 -8.20 3.81
N PRO A 46 -6.91 -7.29 3.84
CA PRO A 46 -5.90 -7.13 2.78
C PRO A 46 -4.76 -8.15 2.92
N LEU A 47 -5.04 -9.45 2.85
CA LEU A 47 -4.01 -10.50 3.01
C LEU A 47 -2.95 -10.42 1.91
N THR A 48 -3.39 -10.43 0.65
CA THR A 48 -2.49 -10.44 -0.51
C THR A 48 -1.76 -9.11 -0.64
N SER A 49 -2.46 -8.00 -0.40
CA SER A 49 -1.87 -6.66 -0.40
C SER A 49 -0.77 -6.51 0.66
N THR A 50 -0.97 -7.02 1.88
CA THR A 50 0.02 -6.95 2.95
C THR A 50 1.25 -7.81 2.66
N LEU A 51 1.04 -9.01 2.11
CA LEU A 51 2.12 -9.92 1.67
C LEU A 51 2.96 -9.29 0.55
N LEU A 52 2.34 -8.70 -0.47
CA LEU A 52 3.02 -8.01 -1.57
C LEU A 52 3.86 -6.83 -1.09
N LEU A 53 3.32 -5.99 -0.21
CA LEU A 53 4.06 -4.87 0.37
C LEU A 53 5.25 -5.36 1.20
N SER A 54 5.06 -6.42 1.99
CA SER A 54 6.14 -7.02 2.79
C SER A 54 7.23 -7.64 1.92
N ALA A 55 6.86 -8.28 0.81
CA ALA A 55 7.80 -8.83 -0.17
C ALA A 55 8.60 -7.73 -0.87
N LEU A 56 7.93 -6.66 -1.32
CA LEU A 56 8.61 -5.48 -1.88
C LEU A 56 9.57 -4.84 -0.88
N ALA A 57 9.13 -4.66 0.37
CA ALA A 57 9.98 -4.13 1.44
C ALA A 57 11.19 -5.02 1.69
N SER A 58 11.03 -6.34 1.68
CA SER A 58 12.13 -7.30 1.84
C SER A 58 13.13 -7.24 0.67
N VAL A 59 12.65 -7.08 -0.57
CA VAL A 59 13.51 -6.89 -1.74
C VAL A 59 14.30 -5.60 -1.62
N ILE A 60 13.64 -4.48 -1.30
CA ILE A 60 14.31 -3.19 -1.11
C ILE A 60 15.35 -3.28 0.01
N ALA A 61 14.99 -3.89 1.15
CA ALA A 61 15.89 -4.08 2.28
C ALA A 61 17.11 -4.97 1.95
N LYS A 62 17.03 -5.83 0.94
CA LYS A 62 18.19 -6.60 0.47
C LYS A 62 19.19 -5.74 -0.32
N TRP A 63 18.72 -4.68 -0.97
CA TRP A 63 19.53 -3.80 -1.82
C TRP A 63 20.04 -2.54 -1.11
N VAL A 64 19.58 -2.28 0.12
CA VAL A 64 20.08 -1.23 1.03
C VAL A 64 21.14 -1.84 1.94
#